data_AF-A0AAW0WU71-F1
#
_entry.id   AF-A0AAW0WU71-F1
#
_cell.length_a   1.000
_cell.length_b   1.000
_cell.length_c   1.000
_cell.angle_alpha   90.00
_cell.angle_beta   90.00
_cell.angle_gamma   90.00
#
_symmetry.space_group_name_H-M   'P 1'
#
loop_
_entity.id
_entity.type
_entity.pdbx_description
1 polymer ?
#
loop_
_entity_poly.entity_id
_entity_poly.type
_entity_poly.pdbx_seq_one_letter_code
_entity_poly.pdbx_strand_id
1 'polypeptide(L)'
;SGAVGLAHFDKCSHDECLSGLHICSHDDGVLHLLTRINELSMGYTEGRLELCVVGGFQDTRAICEKVTLSLLNAMHKSPPQIHLVLLCTGEMNTTLRGNISWPLVKGIGVSTQTGKIFPATFTDKGPYLVLRSTRVFTGA
;
A
#
# COMPACT_ATOMS: atom_id res chain seq x y z
N SER A 1 3.74 -17.60 15.35
CA SER A 1 4.36 -16.48 14.62
C SER A 1 3.72 -16.38 13.25
N GLY A 2 3.28 -15.20 12.83
CA GLY A 2 2.68 -14.99 11.50
C GLY A 2 3.66 -14.32 10.53
N ALA A 3 3.36 -14.39 9.23
CA ALA A 3 4.08 -13.65 8.21
C ALA A 3 3.50 -12.24 8.03
N VAL A 4 4.36 -11.24 7.84
CA VAL A 4 3.97 -9.86 7.53
C VAL A 4 4.58 -9.47 6.19
N GLY A 5 3.74 -9.10 5.23
CA GLY A 5 4.17 -8.50 3.98
C GLY A 5 3.99 -6.99 4.00
N LEU A 6 4.96 -6.26 3.45
CA LEU A 6 4.89 -4.81 3.25
C LEU A 6 5.16 -4.50 1.78
N ALA A 7 4.30 -3.69 1.19
CA ALA A 7 4.44 -3.24 -0.19
C ALA A 7 4.01 -1.78 -0.31
N HIS A 8 4.65 -1.06 -1.21
CA HIS A 8 4.28 0.30 -1.59
C HIS A 8 3.68 0.27 -2.99
N PHE A 9 2.47 0.80 -3.13
CA PHE A 9 1.76 0.87 -4.40
C PHE A 9 1.58 2.34 -4.78
N ASP A 10 2.10 2.70 -5.96
CA ASP A 10 2.01 4.05 -6.51
C ASP A 10 1.05 4.11 -7.69
N LYS A 11 0.83 5.34 -8.19
CA LYS A 11 0.05 5.59 -9.40
C LYS A 11 0.59 4.76 -10.58
N CYS A 12 -0.30 4.07 -11.28
CA CYS A 12 0.03 3.43 -12.56
C CYS A 12 0.35 4.48 -13.65
N SER A 13 1.32 4.16 -14.49
CA SER A 13 1.78 5.00 -15.60
C SER A 13 0.78 5.14 -16.76
N HIS A 14 -0.22 4.26 -16.84
CA HIS A 14 -1.21 4.29 -17.90
C HIS A 14 -2.29 5.33 -17.61
N ASP A 15 -2.32 6.40 -18.42
CA ASP A 15 -3.32 7.48 -18.34
C ASP A 15 -4.76 6.94 -18.56
N GLU A 16 -4.91 5.86 -19.32
CA GLU A 16 -6.17 5.13 -19.51
C GLU A 16 -6.70 4.49 -18.22
N CYS A 17 -5.83 4.18 -17.26
CA CYS A 17 -6.25 3.70 -15.95
C CYS A 17 -6.77 4.84 -15.05
N LEU A 18 -6.57 6.08 -15.45
CA LEU A 18 -6.97 7.28 -14.69
C LEU A 18 -8.25 7.91 -15.23
N SER A 19 -8.72 7.49 -16.41
CA SER A 19 -10.02 7.91 -16.96
C SER A 19 -11.22 7.25 -16.26
N GLY A 20 -10.96 6.32 -15.33
CA GLY A 20 -11.97 5.53 -14.64
C GLY A 20 -12.49 4.35 -15.47
N LEU A 21 -12.01 4.18 -16.70
CA LEU A 21 -12.47 3.13 -17.63
C LEU A 21 -11.65 1.83 -17.51
N HIS A 22 -10.39 1.91 -17.08
CA HIS A 22 -9.54 0.76 -16.78
C HIS A 22 -9.02 0.86 -15.34
N ILE A 23 -9.07 -0.24 -14.60
CA ILE A 23 -8.43 -0.34 -13.29
C ILE A 23 -6.98 -0.75 -13.54
N CYS A 24 -6.02 0.05 -13.08
CA CYS A 24 -4.61 -0.28 -13.22
C CYS A 24 -4.26 -1.61 -12.52
N SER A 25 -3.38 -2.40 -13.13
CA SER A 25 -2.93 -3.69 -12.58
C SER A 25 -2.02 -3.46 -11.38
N HIS A 26 -2.61 -3.26 -10.19
CA HIS A 26 -1.97 -3.66 -8.94
C HIS A 26 -2.00 -5.18 -8.76
N ASP A 27 -2.67 -5.90 -9.67
CA ASP A 27 -2.92 -7.34 -9.63
C ASP A 27 -1.60 -8.12 -9.47
N ASP A 28 -0.57 -7.83 -10.27
CA ASP A 28 0.71 -8.55 -10.18
C ASP A 28 1.42 -8.32 -8.84
N GLY A 29 1.42 -7.08 -8.35
CA GLY A 29 2.04 -6.74 -7.07
C GLY A 29 1.31 -7.37 -5.88
N VAL A 30 -0.03 -7.37 -5.92
CA VAL A 30 -0.88 -8.03 -4.92
C VAL A 30 -0.69 -9.54 -4.96
N LEU A 31 -0.70 -10.16 -6.15
CA LEU A 31 -0.48 -11.59 -6.32
C LEU A 31 0.88 -12.01 -5.79
N HIS A 32 1.94 -11.25 -6.11
CA HIS A 32 3.27 -11.53 -5.62
C HIS A 32 3.34 -11.41 -4.09
N LEU A 33 2.75 -10.36 -3.51
CA LEU A 33 2.69 -10.16 -2.07
C LEU A 33 1.97 -11.32 -1.36
N LEU A 34 0.79 -11.71 -1.84
CA LEU A 34 0.00 -12.79 -1.27
C LEU A 34 0.68 -14.14 -1.41
N THR A 35 1.33 -14.41 -2.55
CA THR A 35 2.11 -15.64 -2.77
C THR A 35 3.22 -15.76 -1.73
N ARG A 36 4.00 -14.69 -1.53
CA ARG A 36 5.10 -14.69 -0.53
C ARG A 36 4.58 -14.86 0.89
N ILE A 37 3.48 -14.20 1.25
CA ILE A 37 2.88 -14.36 2.59
C ILE A 37 2.40 -15.79 2.78
N ASN A 38 1.75 -16.40 1.79
CA ASN A 38 1.25 -17.76 1.87
C ASN A 38 2.39 -18.78 2.02
N GLU A 39 3.46 -18.66 1.22
CA GLU A 39 4.66 -19.51 1.33
C GLU A 39 5.30 -19.44 2.72
N LEU A 40 5.43 -18.22 3.27
CA LEU A 40 6.03 -18.02 4.60
C LEU A 40 5.10 -18.46 5.74
N SER A 41 3.80 -18.57 5.47
CA SER A 41 2.79 -19.01 6.44
C SER A 41 2.56 -20.52 6.39
N MET A 42 3.22 -21.25 5.49
CA MET A 42 3.09 -22.71 5.40
C MET A 42 3.43 -23.38 6.74
N GLY A 43 2.54 -24.26 7.21
CA GLY A 43 2.69 -24.95 8.50
C GLY A 43 2.10 -24.19 9.69
N TYR A 44 1.64 -22.95 9.51
CA TYR A 44 0.88 -22.20 10.51
C TYR A 44 -0.60 -22.20 10.12
N THR A 45 -1.40 -23.03 10.79
CA THR A 45 -2.84 -23.21 10.47
C THR A 45 -3.76 -22.25 11.22
N GLU A 46 -3.23 -21.53 12.21
CA GLU A 46 -4.00 -20.57 13.00
C GLU A 46 -3.76 -19.14 12.51
N GLY A 47 -4.85 -18.37 12.40
CA GLY A 47 -4.82 -16.97 12.02
C GLY A 47 -5.69 -16.66 10.81
N ARG A 48 -5.61 -15.42 10.33
CA ARG A 48 -6.27 -14.94 9.12
C ARG A 48 -5.37 -13.91 8.43
N LEU A 49 -5.61 -13.67 7.14
CA LEU A 49 -4.95 -12.59 6.42
C LEU A 49 -5.62 -11.26 6.76
N GLU A 50 -4.85 -10.35 7.33
CA GLU A 50 -5.29 -8.99 7.67
C GLU A 50 -4.64 -7.98 6.72
N LEU A 51 -5.48 -7.10 6.16
CA LEU A 51 -5.06 -6.03 5.27
C LEU A 51 -5.17 -4.68 5.99
N CYS A 52 -4.08 -3.93 5.95
CA CYS A 52 -4.02 -2.55 6.40
C CYS A 52 -3.49 -1.69 5.27
N VAL A 53 -4.26 -0.68 4.86
CA VAL A 53 -3.90 0.26 3.79
C VAL A 53 -3.81 1.65 4.41
N VAL A 54 -2.62 2.26 4.33
CA VAL A 54 -2.36 3.60 4.86
C VAL A 54 -1.58 4.38 3.82
N GLY A 55 -2.02 5.59 3.50
CA GLY A 55 -1.28 6.47 2.59
C GLY A 55 -2.17 7.34 1.73
N GLY A 56 -1.54 8.15 0.88
CA GLY A 56 -2.22 9.15 0.08
C GLY A 56 -2.96 10.21 0.91
N PHE A 57 -3.61 11.13 0.23
CA PHE A 57 -4.46 12.17 0.82
C PHE A 57 -5.43 12.64 -0.27
N GLN A 58 -6.43 13.42 0.09
CA GLN A 58 -7.40 13.99 -0.82
C GLN A 58 -6.74 15.07 -1.68
N ASP A 59 -6.43 14.70 -2.93
CA ASP A 59 -5.85 15.57 -3.93
C ASP A 59 -6.86 15.88 -5.04
N THR A 60 -6.71 17.05 -5.69
CA THR A 60 -7.64 17.52 -6.73
C THR A 60 -7.65 16.66 -7.99
N ARG A 61 -6.64 15.79 -8.19
CA ARG A 61 -6.55 14.87 -9.34
C ARG A 61 -7.13 13.49 -9.01
N ALA A 62 -7.65 13.30 -7.80
CA ALA A 62 -8.21 12.05 -7.29
C ALA A 62 -7.25 10.85 -7.46
N ILE A 63 -5.93 11.09 -7.34
CA ILE A 63 -4.93 10.03 -7.51
C ILE A 63 -5.07 9.01 -6.39
N CYS A 64 -5.21 9.48 -5.14
CA CYS A 64 -5.32 8.58 -4.00
C CYS A 64 -6.55 7.67 -4.10
N GLU A 65 -7.69 8.20 -4.54
CA GLU A 65 -8.92 7.45 -4.74
C GLU A 65 -8.73 6.34 -5.78
N LYS A 66 -8.17 6.69 -6.95
CA LYS A 66 -7.90 5.75 -8.05
C LYS A 66 -6.97 4.62 -7.62
N VAL A 67 -5.88 4.95 -6.94
CA VAL A 67 -4.91 3.95 -6.43
C VAL A 67 -5.57 3.04 -5.39
N THR A 68 -6.32 3.62 -4.44
CA THR A 68 -7.00 2.86 -3.39
C THR A 68 -8.03 1.90 -3.96
N LEU A 69 -8.89 2.36 -4.89
CA LEU A 69 -9.89 1.53 -5.54
C LEU A 69 -9.26 0.39 -6.34
N SER A 70 -8.19 0.68 -7.09
CA SER A 70 -7.47 -0.35 -7.83
C SER A 70 -6.87 -1.42 -6.90
N LEU A 71 -6.24 -1.00 -5.80
CA LEU A 71 -5.66 -1.93 -4.83
C LEU A 71 -6.73 -2.79 -4.16
N LEU A 72 -7.83 -2.18 -3.72
CA LEU A 72 -8.94 -2.91 -3.10
C LEU A 72 -9.58 -3.91 -4.07
N ASN A 73 -9.70 -3.54 -5.35
CA ASN A 73 -10.20 -4.43 -6.39
C ASN A 73 -9.26 -5.63 -6.65
N ALA A 74 -7.94 -5.38 -6.73
CA ALA A 74 -6.95 -6.45 -6.87
C ALA A 74 -6.99 -7.43 -5.67
N MET A 75 -7.10 -6.89 -4.45
CA MET A 75 -7.26 -7.69 -3.23
C MET A 75 -8.58 -8.47 -3.23
N HIS A 76 -9.69 -7.85 -3.65
CA HIS A 76 -11.01 -8.50 -3.72
C HIS A 76 -11.07 -9.67 -4.71
N LYS A 77 -10.39 -9.55 -5.86
CA LYS A 77 -10.29 -10.61 -6.87
C LYS A 77 -9.38 -11.76 -6.46
N SER A 78 -8.53 -11.57 -5.46
CA SER A 78 -7.55 -12.56 -5.07
C SER A 78 -8.23 -13.78 -4.43
N PRO A 79 -7.74 -15.02 -4.65
CA PRO A 79 -8.37 -16.23 -4.13
C PRO A 79 -8.53 -16.32 -2.59
N PRO A 80 -7.56 -15.89 -1.75
CA PRO A 80 -7.68 -16.07 -0.31
C PRO A 80 -8.65 -15.05 0.31
N GLN A 81 -9.28 -15.43 1.42
CA GLN A 81 -10.10 -14.51 2.20
C GLN A 81 -9.22 -13.47 2.92
N ILE A 82 -9.40 -12.20 2.59
CA ILE A 82 -8.64 -11.08 3.16
C ILE A 82 -9.57 -10.22 4.01
N HIS A 83 -9.16 -9.95 5.25
CA HIS A 83 -9.91 -9.09 6.17
C HIS A 83 -9.31 -7.69 6.17
N LEU A 84 -10.05 -6.71 5.66
CA LEU A 84 -9.66 -5.30 5.78
C LEU A 84 -9.84 -4.83 7.22
N VAL A 85 -8.73 -4.53 7.90
CA VAL A 85 -8.70 -4.11 9.32
C VAL A 85 -8.48 -2.61 9.46
N LEU A 86 -7.71 -2.00 8.55
CA LEU A 86 -7.42 -0.57 8.56
C LEU A 86 -7.44 -0.02 7.13
N LEU A 87 -8.21 1.04 6.92
CA LEU A 87 -8.20 1.83 5.68
C LEU A 87 -8.07 3.31 6.06
N CYS A 88 -6.85 3.82 5.98
CA CYS A 88 -6.51 5.22 6.26
C CYS A 88 -5.93 5.86 4.99
N THR A 89 -6.82 6.20 4.06
CA THR A 89 -6.49 6.78 2.76
C THR A 89 -7.42 7.95 2.43
N GLY A 90 -7.07 8.75 1.42
CA GLY A 90 -7.92 9.82 0.92
C GLY A 90 -8.27 10.82 2.02
N GLU A 91 -9.56 11.13 2.17
CA GLU A 91 -10.08 12.03 3.20
C GLU A 91 -9.64 11.61 4.61
N MET A 92 -9.66 10.30 4.93
CA MET A 92 -9.29 9.79 6.26
C MET A 92 -7.83 10.02 6.62
N ASN A 93 -6.95 10.22 5.63
CA ASN A 93 -5.55 10.55 5.84
C ASN A 93 -5.25 12.03 5.49
N THR A 94 -6.26 12.89 5.36
CA THR A 94 -6.07 14.29 4.96
C THR A 94 -6.15 15.26 6.13
N THR A 95 -5.24 16.24 6.11
CA THR A 95 -5.33 17.46 6.90
C THR A 95 -5.14 18.67 5.99
N LEU A 96 -5.58 19.84 6.46
CA LEU A 96 -5.38 21.10 5.75
C LEU A 96 -4.25 21.89 6.39
N ARG A 97 -3.25 22.26 5.58
CA ARG A 97 -2.21 23.23 5.96
C ARG A 97 -2.52 24.54 5.25
N GLY A 98 -3.27 25.41 5.92
CA GLY A 98 -3.97 26.51 5.25
C GLY A 98 -5.03 25.95 4.30
N ASN A 99 -4.94 26.27 3.01
CA ASN A 99 -5.87 25.77 1.99
C ASN A 99 -5.28 24.63 1.15
N ILE A 100 -4.17 24.02 1.60
CA ILE A 100 -3.48 22.94 0.87
C ILE A 100 -3.71 21.62 1.59
N SER A 101 -4.28 20.65 0.90
CA SER A 101 -4.41 19.27 1.38
C SER A 101 -3.03 18.64 1.62
N TRP A 102 -2.91 17.93 2.74
CA TRP A 102 -1.67 17.32 3.18
C TRP A 102 -1.94 15.99 3.89
N PRO A 103 -1.05 14.98 3.77
CA PRO A 103 -1.25 13.71 4.48
C PRO A 103 -0.99 13.85 5.98
N LEU A 104 -1.89 13.30 6.80
CA LEU A 104 -1.76 13.14 8.24
C LEU A 104 -0.62 12.17 8.57
N VAL A 105 -0.67 10.97 8.00
CA VAL A 105 0.35 9.91 8.13
C VAL A 105 1.10 9.78 6.82
N LYS A 106 2.44 9.94 6.89
CA LYS A 106 3.35 9.84 5.73
C LYS A 106 4.16 8.54 5.68
N GLY A 107 4.20 7.83 6.79
CA GLY A 107 4.99 6.62 6.95
C GLY A 107 4.45 5.82 8.12
N ILE A 108 4.60 4.51 8.01
CA ILE A 108 4.20 3.55 9.03
C ILE A 108 5.37 2.65 9.39
N GLY A 109 5.45 2.26 10.65
CA GLY A 109 6.27 1.16 11.12
C GLY A 109 5.38 -0.02 11.49
N VAL A 110 5.91 -1.23 11.35
CA VAL A 110 5.25 -2.46 11.81
C VAL A 110 6.19 -3.23 12.72
N SER A 111 5.75 -3.50 13.94
CA SER A 111 6.47 -4.33 14.89
C SER A 111 6.31 -5.79 14.49
N THR A 112 7.40 -6.46 14.11
CA THR A 112 7.39 -7.89 13.72
C THR A 112 7.09 -8.81 14.90
N GLN A 113 7.34 -8.36 16.14
CA GLN A 113 7.05 -9.13 17.35
C GLN A 113 5.57 -9.08 17.73
N THR A 114 4.93 -7.92 17.56
CA THR A 114 3.55 -7.71 18.06
C THR A 114 2.52 -7.54 16.95
N GLY A 115 2.93 -7.44 15.69
CA GLY A 115 2.06 -7.12 14.55
C GLY A 115 1.49 -5.69 14.57
N LYS A 116 1.90 -4.85 15.54
CA LYS A 116 1.30 -3.51 15.72
C LYS A 116 1.83 -2.54 14.67
N ILE A 117 0.91 -1.80 14.07
CA ILE A 117 1.17 -0.71 13.13
C ILE A 117 1.17 0.62 13.89
N PHE A 118 2.12 1.50 13.59
CA PHE A 118 2.20 2.83 14.19
C PHE A 118 2.75 3.87 13.19
N PRO A 119 2.36 5.15 13.29
CA PRO A 119 2.96 6.21 12.49
C PRO A 119 4.47 6.31 12.74
N ALA A 120 5.27 6.43 11.69
CA ALA A 120 6.72 6.49 11.80
C ALA A 120 7.33 7.46 10.79
N THR A 121 8.47 8.04 11.16
CA THR A 121 9.32 8.85 10.28
C THR A 121 10.73 8.28 10.30
N PHE A 122 11.29 8.03 9.12
CA PHE A 122 12.61 7.42 8.96
C PHE A 122 13.59 8.43 8.38
N THR A 123 14.59 8.81 9.16
CA THR A 123 15.66 9.73 8.74
C THR A 123 16.74 8.99 7.94
N ASP A 124 17.12 7.80 8.39
CA ASP A 124 17.92 6.85 7.62
C ASP A 124 16.99 5.94 6.79
N LYS A 125 17.18 5.96 5.47
CA LYS A 125 16.42 5.16 4.50
C LYS A 125 17.20 3.95 3.98
N GLY A 126 18.34 3.65 4.61
CA GLY A 126 19.18 2.51 4.33
C GLY A 126 20.12 2.70 3.15
N PRO A 127 20.89 1.65 2.83
CA PRO A 127 21.99 1.73 1.87
C PRO A 127 21.51 1.98 0.43
N TYR A 128 22.41 2.51 -0.38
CA TYR A 128 22.22 2.72 -1.82
C TYR A 128 20.91 3.46 -2.17
N LEU A 129 20.47 4.38 -1.30
CA LEU A 129 19.22 5.12 -1.48
C LEU A 129 19.12 5.73 -2.88
N VAL A 130 20.19 6.41 -3.32
CA VAL A 130 20.25 7.03 -4.65
C VAL A 130 20.02 6.00 -5.75
N LEU A 131 20.72 4.86 -5.74
CA LEU A 131 20.57 3.83 -6.78
C LEU A 131 19.16 3.23 -6.80
N ARG A 132 18.60 2.90 -5.64
CA ARG A 132 17.24 2.34 -5.52
C ARG A 132 16.19 3.34 -5.98
N SER A 133 16.33 4.62 -5.60
CA SER A 133 15.43 5.69 -6.03
C SER A 133 15.56 5.99 -7.52
N THR A 134 16.78 6.00 -8.08
CA THR A 134 16.98 6.21 -9.52
C THR A 134 16.29 5.13 -10.34
N ARG A 135 16.39 3.86 -9.95
CA ARG A 135 15.72 2.76 -10.64
C ARG A 135 14.20 3.01 -10.78
N VAL A 136 13.56 3.40 -9.67
CA VAL A 136 12.13 3.72 -9.66
C VAL A 136 11.85 4.97 -10.51
N PHE A 137 12.69 5.99 -10.40
CA PHE A 137 12.52 7.25 -11.15
C PHE A 137 12.65 7.07 -12.66
N THR A 138 13.53 6.18 -13.13
CA THR A 138 13.72 5.89 -14.56
C THR A 138 12.71 4.89 -15.13
N GLY A 139 11.86 4.29 -14.29
CA GLY A 139 10.88 3.28 -14.71
C GLY A 139 11.51 1.98 -15.22
N ALA A 140 12.71 1.63 -14.72
CA ALA A 140 13.49 0.46 -15.14
C ALA A 140 13.39 -0.73 -14.18
#